data_AF-A0A6J2YJ16-F1
#
_entry.id   AF-A0A6J2YJ16-F1
#
_cell.length_a   1.000
_cell.length_b   1.000
_cell.length_c   1.000
_cell.angle_alpha   90.00
_cell.angle_beta   90.00
_cell.angle_gamma   90.00
#
_symmetry.space_group_name_H-M   'P 1'
#
loop_
_entity.id
_entity.type
_entity.pdbx_description
1 polymer ?
#
loop_
_entity_poly.entity_id
_entity_poly.type
_entity_poly.pdbx_seq_one_letter_code
_entity_poly.pdbx_strand_id
1 'polypeptide(L)'
;MVESVEMDFLRRACRISRMEHIRNEEIRQRTRRIYTSTDNIESRQLLWYGHVKRMGGERWLKRAMEYRPQSRRKRGRPTTTWLDGVDQYMRDRAINQEEW
;
A
#
# COMPACT_ATOMS: atom_id res chain seq x y z
N MET A 1 -10.27 -5.75 2.93
CA MET A 1 -9.98 -6.16 4.33
C MET A 1 -9.49 -4.98 5.16
N VAL A 2 -8.39 -4.31 4.78
CA VAL A 2 -7.84 -3.15 5.54
C VAL A 2 -8.87 -2.05 5.72
N GLU A 3 -9.50 -1.59 4.63
CA GLU A 3 -10.53 -0.55 4.71
C GLU A 3 -11.75 -0.97 5.53
N SER A 4 -12.14 -2.24 5.48
CA SER A 4 -13.28 -2.75 6.25
C SER A 4 -13.02 -2.67 7.75
N VAL A 5 -11.80 -3.00 8.18
CA VAL A 5 -11.37 -2.89 9.58
C VAL A 5 -11.25 -1.42 9.99
N GLU A 6 -10.67 -0.58 9.12
CA GLU A 6 -10.59 0.86 9.34
C GLU A 6 -11.99 1.47 9.54
N MET A 7 -12.95 1.15 8.68
CA MET A 7 -14.32 1.67 8.80
C MET A 7 -15.05 1.15 10.03
N ASP A 8 -14.80 -0.10 10.46
CA ASP A 8 -15.37 -0.62 11.71
C ASP A 8 -14.86 0.18 12.92
N PHE A 9 -13.55 0.45 12.96
CA PHE A 9 -12.95 1.28 14.00
C PHE A 9 -13.51 2.70 14.01
N LEU A 10 -13.58 3.37 12.85
CA LEU A 10 -14.09 4.75 12.76
C LEU A 10 -15.57 4.84 13.18
N ARG A 11 -16.40 3.86 12.79
CA ARG A 11 -17.79 3.77 13.23
C ARG A 11 -17.92 3.69 14.75
N ARG A 12 -17.16 2.79 15.38
CA ARG A 12 -17.16 2.65 16.85
C ARG A 12 -16.70 3.92 17.55
N ALA A 13 -15.64 4.56 17.03
CA ALA A 13 -15.15 5.82 17.58
C ALA A 13 -16.22 6.94 17.53
N CYS A 14 -17.03 6.96 16.47
CA CYS A 14 -18.15 7.89 16.33
C CYS A 14 -19.45 7.41 16.98
N ARG A 15 -19.48 6.21 17.58
CA ARG A 15 -20.71 5.55 18.11
C ARG A 15 -21.81 5.39 17.06
N ILE A 16 -21.44 5.17 15.81
CA ILE A 16 -22.37 4.99 14.68
C ILE A 16 -22.63 3.50 14.45
N SER A 17 -23.90 3.11 14.48
CA SER A 17 -24.38 1.78 14.12
C SER A 17 -24.35 1.56 12.60
N ARG A 18 -24.24 0.29 12.18
CA ARG A 18 -24.40 -0.08 10.77
C ARG A 18 -25.85 0.10 10.30
N MET A 19 -26.81 0.03 11.21
CA MET A 19 -28.24 0.22 10.93
C MET A 19 -28.60 1.66 10.55
N GLU A 20 -27.74 2.63 10.84
CA GLU A 20 -27.96 4.01 10.43
C GLU A 20 -27.68 4.23 8.94
N HIS A 21 -27.12 3.23 8.24
CA HIS A 21 -26.84 3.27 6.80
C HIS A 21 -26.05 4.52 6.33
N ILE A 22 -25.30 5.16 7.23
CA ILE A 22 -24.45 6.30 6.93
C ILE A 22 -23.33 5.86 5.99
N ARG A 23 -23.10 6.63 4.93
CA ARG A 23 -22.05 6.39 3.93
C ARG A 23 -20.65 6.43 4.56
N ASN A 24 -19.71 5.68 3.99
CA ASN A 24 -18.35 5.63 4.54
C ASN A 24 -17.62 6.97 4.36
N GLU A 25 -17.90 7.69 3.28
CA GLU A 25 -17.35 9.02 2.99
C GLU A 25 -17.72 10.01 4.10
N GLU A 26 -18.97 10.01 4.55
CA GLU A 26 -19.46 10.85 5.65
C GLU A 26 -18.72 10.55 6.96
N ILE A 27 -18.47 9.27 7.27
CA ILE A 27 -17.74 8.88 8.48
C ILE A 27 -16.28 9.31 8.41
N ARG A 28 -15.66 9.20 7.22
CA ARG A 28 -14.30 9.71 6.99
C ARG A 28 -14.26 11.24 7.15
N GLN A 29 -15.25 11.97 6.67
CA GLN A 29 -15.36 13.42 6.86
C GLN A 29 -15.49 13.81 8.34
N ARG A 30 -16.41 13.18 9.09
CA ARG A 30 -16.58 13.42 10.53
C ARG A 30 -15.31 13.18 11.33
N THR A 31 -14.54 12.16 10.95
CA THR A 31 -13.28 11.80 11.59
C THR A 31 -12.07 12.57 11.04
N ARG A 32 -12.29 13.51 10.11
CA ARG A 32 -11.24 14.28 9.41
C ARG A 32 -10.17 13.37 8.79
N ARG A 33 -10.58 12.20 8.31
CA ARG A 33 -9.71 11.22 7.69
C ARG A 33 -9.48 11.59 6.23
N ILE A 34 -8.35 12.26 5.96
CA ILE A 34 -7.97 12.70 4.61
C ILE A 34 -7.42 11.53 3.78
N TYR A 35 -6.63 10.65 4.39
CA TYR A 35 -6.02 9.49 3.73
C TYR A 35 -6.47 8.19 4.38
N THR A 36 -6.70 7.17 3.57
CA THR A 36 -6.98 5.81 4.04
C THR A 36 -5.70 5.17 4.58
N SER A 37 -5.87 4.09 5.35
CA SER A 37 -4.73 3.28 5.78
C SER A 37 -3.98 2.68 4.58
N THR A 38 -4.69 2.33 3.51
CA THR A 38 -4.10 1.83 2.26
C THR A 38 -3.22 2.91 1.61
N ASP A 39 -3.70 4.15 1.48
CA ASP A 39 -2.93 5.26 0.90
C ASP A 39 -1.60 5.49 1.62
N ASN A 40 -1.63 5.38 2.96
CA ASN A 40 -0.45 5.52 3.81
C ASN A 40 0.53 4.35 3.62
N ILE A 41 0.02 3.12 3.53
CA ILE A 41 0.84 1.92 3.32
C ILE A 41 1.52 1.99 1.95
N GLU A 42 0.80 2.36 0.90
CA GLU A 42 1.34 2.57 -0.44
C GLU A 42 2.41 3.66 -0.46
N SER A 43 2.13 4.83 0.12
CA SER A 43 3.07 5.94 0.17
C SER A 43 4.37 5.54 0.86
N ARG A 44 4.29 4.80 1.97
CA ARG A 44 5.48 4.29 2.68
C ARG A 44 6.26 3.27 1.88
N GLN A 45 5.58 2.39 1.15
CA GLN A 45 6.23 1.42 0.27
C GLN A 45 6.99 2.12 -0.86
N LEU A 46 6.40 3.15 -1.47
CA LEU A 46 7.06 3.95 -2.51
C LEU A 46 8.28 4.72 -1.97
N LEU A 47 8.15 5.35 -0.81
CA LEU A 47 9.29 6.04 -0.16
C LEU A 47 10.44 5.08 0.13
N TRP A 48 10.13 3.90 0.67
CA TRP A 48 11.14 2.87 0.94
C TRP A 48 11.76 2.33 -0.35
N TYR A 49 10.95 2.07 -1.38
CA TYR A 49 11.43 1.65 -2.69
C TYR A 49 12.43 2.65 -3.26
N GLY A 50 12.06 3.94 -3.34
CA GLY A 50 12.94 4.99 -3.82
C GLY A 50 14.22 5.09 -3.00
N HIS A 51 14.12 4.99 -1.68
CA HIS A 51 15.29 4.95 -0.80
C HIS A 51 16.24 3.80 -1.16
N VAL A 52 15.74 2.58 -1.35
CA VAL A 52 16.56 1.42 -1.74
C VAL A 52 17.14 1.60 -3.15
N LYS A 53 16.38 2.12 -4.11
CA LYS A 53 16.88 2.37 -5.48
C LYS A 53 18.05 3.36 -5.51
N ARG A 54 18.02 4.41 -4.67
CA ARG A 54 19.12 5.38 -4.52
C ARG A 54 20.35 4.85 -3.76
N MET A 55 20.25 3.71 -3.08
CA MET A 55 21.43 3.13 -2.43
C MET A 55 22.49 2.71 -3.44
N GLY A 56 23.76 2.69 -3.00
CA GLY A 56 24.85 2.08 -3.77
C GLY A 56 24.60 0.59 -4.03
N GLY A 57 25.00 0.11 -5.22
CA GLY A 57 24.71 -1.25 -5.71
C GLY A 57 25.32 -2.38 -4.87
N GLU A 58 26.35 -2.09 -4.08
CA GLU A 58 27.00 -3.08 -3.21
C GLU A 58 26.15 -3.44 -1.99
N ARG A 59 25.16 -2.61 -1.63
CA ARG A 59 24.32 -2.86 -0.46
C ARG A 59 23.42 -4.07 -0.68
N TRP A 60 23.41 -4.97 0.31
CA TRP A 60 22.62 -6.19 0.31
C TRP A 60 21.12 -5.96 0.02
N LEU A 61 20.52 -4.90 0.56
CA LEU A 61 19.11 -4.59 0.34
C LEU A 61 18.79 -4.35 -1.14
N LYS A 62 19.63 -3.57 -1.84
CA LYS A 62 19.44 -3.30 -3.26
C LYS A 62 19.61 -4.57 -4.09
N ARG A 63 20.67 -5.33 -3.82
CA ARG A 63 20.91 -6.63 -4.48
C ARG A 63 19.76 -7.61 -4.28
N ALA A 64 19.23 -7.70 -3.06
CA ALA A 64 18.10 -8.59 -2.73
C ALA A 64 16.80 -8.16 -3.42
N MET A 65 16.54 -6.85 -3.51
CA MET A 65 15.36 -6.31 -4.18
C MET A 65 15.41 -6.52 -5.70
N GLU A 66 16.59 -6.36 -6.31
CA GLU A 66 16.81 -6.55 -7.75
C GLU A 66 16.91 -8.02 -8.15
N TYR A 67 17.17 -8.92 -7.19
CA TYR A 67 17.22 -10.35 -7.44
C TYR A 67 15.88 -10.89 -7.95
N ARG A 68 15.93 -11.63 -9.06
CA ARG A 68 14.78 -12.32 -9.66
C ARG A 68 15.08 -13.82 -9.70
N PRO A 69 14.41 -14.65 -8.89
CA PRO A 69 14.61 -16.10 -8.96
C PRO A 69 14.03 -16.64 -10.28
N GLN A 70 14.83 -17.45 -10.99
CA GLN A 70 14.43 -18.07 -12.26
C GLN A 70 13.44 -19.24 -12.09
N SER A 71 13.13 -19.64 -10.85
CA SER A 71 12.29 -20.80 -10.59
C SER A 71 10.79 -20.50 -10.68
N ARG A 72 10.04 -21.48 -11.19
CA ARG A 72 8.57 -21.42 -11.25
C ARG A 72 7.99 -21.31 -9.84
N ARG A 73 7.06 -20.37 -9.63
CA ARG A 73 6.36 -20.22 -8.35
C ARG A 73 5.53 -21.48 -8.05
N LYS A 74 5.63 -21.99 -6.82
CA LYS A 74 4.85 -23.13 -6.35
C LYS A 74 3.37 -22.76 -6.26
N ARG A 75 2.50 -23.75 -6.46
CA ARG A 75 1.04 -23.61 -6.28
C ARG A 75 0.73 -23.14 -4.87
N GLY A 76 -0.20 -22.21 -4.73
CA GLY A 76 -0.60 -21.60 -3.44
C GLY A 76 0.21 -20.34 -3.06
N ARG A 77 1.36 -20.08 -3.68
CA ARG A 77 2.05 -18.80 -3.50
C ARG A 77 1.30 -17.70 -4.27
N PRO A 78 1.13 -16.51 -3.70
CA PRO A 78 0.58 -15.37 -4.43
C PRO A 78 1.29 -15.15 -5.76
N THR A 79 0.50 -14.90 -6.81
CA THR A 79 1.00 -14.61 -8.15
C THR A 79 1.61 -13.22 -8.26
N THR A 80 1.28 -12.33 -7.32
CA THR A 80 1.78 -10.95 -7.26
C THR A 80 2.94 -10.88 -6.26
N THR A 81 4.01 -10.20 -6.64
CA THR A 81 5.13 -9.86 -5.76
C THR A 81 4.95 -8.49 -5.14
N TRP A 82 5.79 -8.20 -4.16
CA TRP A 82 5.89 -6.86 -3.60
C TRP A 82 6.25 -5.81 -4.66
N LEU A 83 7.14 -6.14 -5.60
CA LEU A 83 7.53 -5.22 -6.68
C LEU A 83 6.42 -5.02 -7.70
N ASP A 84 5.65 -6.05 -8.02
CA ASP A 84 4.45 -5.89 -8.86
C ASP A 84 3.45 -4.93 -8.21
N GLY A 85 3.35 -4.94 -6.88
CA GLY A 85 2.55 -3.98 -6.10
C GLY A 85 3.11 -2.55 -6.19
N VAL A 86 4.42 -2.38 -6.02
CA VAL A 86 5.09 -1.08 -6.22
C VAL A 86 4.85 -0.54 -7.62
N ASP A 87 5.02 -1.37 -8.65
CA ASP A 87 4.80 -0.98 -10.05
C ASP A 87 3.34 -0.61 -10.31
N GLN A 88 2.39 -1.24 -9.61
CA GLN A 88 0.98 -0.84 -9.64
C GLN A 88 0.79 0.53 -8.98
N TYR A 89 1.31 0.73 -7.76
CA TYR A 89 1.17 2.01 -7.05
C TYR A 89 1.83 3.18 -7.79
N MET A 90 2.95 2.95 -8.46
CA MET A 90 3.60 3.95 -9.32
C MET A 90 2.71 4.32 -10.50
N ARG A 91 2.11 3.34 -11.18
CA ARG A 91 1.17 3.57 -12.29
C ARG A 91 -0.07 4.34 -11.84
N ASP A 92 -0.68 3.93 -10.73
CA ASP A 92 -1.89 4.56 -10.20
C ASP A 92 -1.64 6.03 -9.79
N ARG A 93 -0.41 6.37 -9.44
CA ARG A 93 0.02 7.73 -9.05
C ARG A 93 0.75 8.50 -10.14
N ALA A 94 0.88 7.93 -11.35
CA ALA A 94 1.61 8.51 -12.47
C ALA A 94 3.06 8.94 -12.12
N ILE A 95 3.76 8.14 -11.30
CA ILE A 95 5.16 8.39 -10.92
C ILE A 95 6.08 7.67 -11.90
N ASN A 96 7.01 8.41 -12.52
CA ASN A 96 7.99 7.82 -13.43
C ASN A 96 9.19 7.25 -12.66
N GLN A 97 9.70 6.08 -13.07
CA GLN A 97 10.87 5.46 -12.44
C GLN A 97 12.15 6.31 -12.57
N GLU A 98 12.21 7.19 -13.58
CA GLU A 98 13.35 8.07 -13.87
C GLU A 98 13.44 9.29 -12.93
N GLU A 99 12.42 9.54 -12.11
CA GLU A 99 12.42 10.64 -11.14
C GLU A 99 13.16 10.32 -9.83
N TRP A 100 13.81 9.15 -9.73
CA TRP A 100 14.32 8.60 -8.45
C TRP A 100 15.72 8.03 -8.46
#